data_AF-A0A6A8AGY5-F1
#
_entry.id   AF-A0A6A8AGY5-F1
#
_cell.length_a   1.000
_cell.length_b   1.000
_cell.length_c   1.000
_cell.angle_alpha   90.00
_cell.angle_beta   90.00
_cell.angle_gamma   90.00
#
_symmetry.space_group_name_H-M   'P 1'
#
loop_
_entity.id
_entity.type
_entity.pdbx_description
1 polymer ?
#
loop_
_entity_poly.entity_id
_entity_poly.type
_entity_poly.pdbx_seq_one_letter_code
_entity_poly.pdbx_strand_id
1 'polypeptide(L)'
;MTTNRVYDLFNKRYFEIPKYQRGYSWDRQNVRDLFEDIREAIESDSSHYMGTVVLSEGTPQGEHYFVVDGQQRLATISLIISEITRRLPKADADYNSRFYIREAEYRLKLLGRDKEYFENILVSPQFNP
;
A
#
# COMPACT_ATOMS: atom_id res chain seq x y z
N MET A 1 6.88 18.88 -6.63
CA MET A 1 6.45 17.98 -5.55
C MET A 1 4.94 18.10 -5.46
N THR A 2 4.20 16.99 -5.56
CA THR A 2 2.73 16.99 -5.63
C THR A 2 2.16 16.19 -4.47
N THR A 3 1.19 16.75 -3.75
CA THR A 3 0.50 16.05 -2.66
C THR A 3 -0.68 15.26 -3.23
N ASN A 4 -0.78 13.98 -2.90
CA ASN A 4 -1.86 13.10 -3.35
C ASN A 4 -2.47 12.41 -2.12
N ARG A 5 -3.79 12.22 -2.10
CA ARG A 5 -4.43 11.36 -1.10
C ARG A 5 -4.07 9.91 -1.41
N VAL A 6 -4.09 9.04 -0.40
CA VAL A 6 -3.81 7.61 -0.57
C VAL A 6 -4.72 7.00 -1.63
N TYR A 7 -6.01 7.35 -1.62
CA TYR A 7 -6.97 6.92 -2.63
C TYR A 7 -6.54 7.32 -4.06
N ASP A 8 -6.14 8.57 -4.26
CA ASP A 8 -5.71 9.08 -5.57
C ASP A 8 -4.37 8.48 -6.02
N LEU A 9 -3.49 8.15 -5.07
CA LEU A 9 -2.19 7.57 -5.35
C LEU A 9 -2.33 6.19 -6.00
N PHE A 10 -3.20 5.33 -5.47
CA PHE A 10 -3.40 3.98 -5.98
C PHE A 10 -4.36 3.90 -7.16
N ASN A 11 -5.19 4.93 -7.38
CA ASN A 11 -6.12 4.95 -8.50
C ASN A 11 -5.38 5.03 -9.85
N LYS A 12 -5.62 4.04 -10.73
CA LYS A 12 -5.05 3.91 -12.09
C LYS A 12 -3.52 3.79 -12.19
N ARG A 13 -2.79 3.84 -11.08
CA ARG A 13 -1.32 3.68 -11.06
C ARG A 13 -0.92 2.28 -10.61
N TYR A 14 0.28 1.89 -10.99
CA TYR A 14 0.95 0.66 -10.60
C TYR A 14 2.29 1.02 -10.00
N PHE A 15 2.61 0.36 -8.90
CA PHE A 15 3.81 0.54 -8.13
C PHE A 15 4.56 -0.77 -8.05
N GLU A 16 5.82 -0.74 -8.42
CA GLU A 16 6.73 -1.86 -8.30
C GLU A 16 7.89 -1.47 -7.37
N ILE A 17 8.13 -2.26 -6.33
CA ILE A 17 9.33 -2.13 -5.51
C ILE A 17 10.43 -2.96 -6.17
N PRO A 18 11.51 -2.34 -6.69
CA PRO A 18 12.55 -3.05 -7.43
C PRO A 18 13.30 -4.10 -6.60
N LYS A 19 13.79 -5.16 -7.24
CA LYS A 19 14.50 -6.29 -6.57
C LYS A 19 15.73 -5.89 -5.75
N TYR A 20 16.38 -4.78 -6.11
CA TYR A 20 17.57 -4.29 -5.43
C TYR A 20 17.26 -3.51 -4.15
N GLN A 21 15.99 -3.18 -3.91
CA GLN A 21 15.57 -2.55 -2.67
C GLN A 21 15.63 -3.52 -1.50
N ARG A 22 15.82 -2.98 -0.30
CA ARG A 22 15.82 -3.79 0.92
C ARG A 22 14.44 -4.43 1.14
N GLY A 23 14.45 -5.57 1.83
CA GLY A 23 13.22 -6.22 2.26
C GLY A 23 12.40 -5.39 3.25
N TYR A 24 11.22 -5.87 3.61
CA TYR A 24 10.41 -5.25 4.64
C TYR A 24 11.14 -5.29 5.99
N SER A 25 11.26 -4.13 6.64
CA SER A 25 12.10 -3.98 7.84
C SER A 25 11.48 -3.11 8.92
N TRP A 26 10.23 -2.69 8.75
CA TRP A 26 9.50 -2.00 9.81
C TRP A 26 9.18 -2.98 10.93
N ASP A 27 9.48 -2.56 12.16
CA ASP A 27 9.14 -3.32 13.35
C ASP A 27 7.75 -2.93 13.89
N ARG A 28 7.37 -3.53 15.01
CA ARG A 28 6.09 -3.24 15.67
C ARG A 28 5.97 -1.80 16.14
N GLN A 29 7.06 -1.08 16.38
CA GLN A 29 7.01 0.32 16.76
C GLN A 29 6.67 1.17 15.54
N ASN A 30 7.36 0.97 14.42
CA ASN A 30 7.08 1.71 13.20
C ASN A 30 5.64 1.54 12.71
N VAL A 31 5.11 0.31 12.80
CA VAL A 31 3.71 0.04 12.46
C VAL A 31 2.75 0.75 13.43
N ARG A 32 3.06 0.74 14.73
CA ARG A 32 2.25 1.45 15.74
C ARG A 32 2.24 2.96 15.50
N ASP A 33 3.38 3.55 15.20
CA ASP A 33 3.47 4.99 14.93
C ASP A 33 2.58 5.36 13.73
N LEU A 34 2.63 4.58 12.63
CA LEU A 34 1.74 4.80 11.49
C LEU A 34 0.24 4.68 11.88
N PHE A 35 -0.10 3.71 12.73
CA PHE A 35 -1.49 3.55 13.18
C PHE A 35 -1.96 4.72 14.05
N GLU A 36 -1.11 5.22 14.94
CA GLU A 36 -1.42 6.40 15.75
C GLU A 36 -1.60 7.64 14.88
N ASP A 37 -0.73 7.86 13.88
CA ASP A 37 -0.88 8.97 12.92
C ASP A 37 -2.24 8.93 12.22
N ILE A 38 -2.70 7.73 11.81
CA ILE A 38 -4.01 7.53 11.18
C ILE A 38 -5.14 7.79 12.19
N ARG A 39 -5.01 7.29 13.42
CA ARG A 39 -6.02 7.46 14.48
C ARG A 39 -6.21 8.93 14.82
N GLU A 40 -5.11 9.66 15.02
CA GLU A 40 -5.13 11.09 15.31
C GLU A 40 -5.75 11.91 14.18
N ALA A 41 -5.47 11.54 12.92
CA ALA A 41 -6.09 12.19 11.76
C ALA A 41 -7.62 12.03 11.75
N ILE A 42 -8.11 10.83 12.11
CA ILE A 42 -9.54 10.53 12.19
C ILE A 42 -10.19 11.30 13.35
N GLU A 43 -9.58 11.28 14.54
CA GLU A 43 -10.14 11.93 15.74
C GLU A 43 -10.18 13.46 15.63
N SER A 44 -9.23 14.05 14.92
CA SER A 44 -9.16 15.49 14.68
C SER A 44 -9.93 15.95 13.43
N ASP A 45 -10.55 15.03 12.68
CA ASP A 45 -11.17 15.29 11.36
C ASP A 45 -10.26 16.13 10.44
N SER A 46 -8.96 15.80 10.46
CA SER A 46 -7.92 16.57 9.78
C SER A 46 -7.09 15.71 8.83
N SER A 47 -6.42 16.37 7.89
CA SER A 47 -5.49 15.69 6.98
C SER A 47 -4.11 15.54 7.64
N HIS A 48 -3.63 14.30 7.77
CA HIS A 48 -2.28 14.02 8.24
C HIS A 48 -1.32 13.80 7.07
N TYR A 49 -0.15 14.44 7.13
CA TYR A 49 0.90 14.25 6.13
C TYR A 49 1.69 12.98 6.42
N MET A 50 1.32 11.88 5.74
CA MET A 50 1.97 10.58 5.88
C MET A 50 3.35 10.50 5.17
N GLY A 51 4.04 11.62 4.98
CA GLY A 51 5.40 11.66 4.41
C GLY A 51 5.50 11.53 2.89
N THR A 52 6.74 11.65 2.40
CA THR A 52 7.06 11.61 0.97
C THR A 52 7.22 10.18 0.46
N VAL A 53 6.87 9.95 -0.81
CA VAL A 53 7.21 8.76 -1.59
C VAL A 53 7.98 9.25 -2.82
N VAL A 54 9.10 8.60 -3.15
CA VAL A 54 9.87 8.91 -4.36
C VAL A 54 9.60 7.83 -5.39
N LEU A 55 9.20 8.27 -6.58
CA LEU A 55 8.79 7.40 -7.69
C LEU A 55 9.68 7.68 -8.91
N SER A 56 9.99 6.62 -9.66
CA SER A 56 10.60 6.68 -10.98
C SER A 56 9.64 6.07 -12.00
N GLU A 57 9.52 6.64 -13.20
CA GLU A 57 8.64 6.09 -14.23
C GLU A 57 9.19 4.76 -14.76
N GLY A 58 8.35 3.72 -14.71
CA GLY A 58 8.68 2.39 -15.20
C GLY A 58 8.28 2.14 -16.65
N THR A 59 7.33 2.91 -17.19
CA THR A 59 6.95 2.88 -18.61
C THR A 59 6.67 4.28 -19.15
N PRO A 60 6.93 4.54 -20.45
CA PRO A 60 6.61 5.82 -21.07
C PRO A 60 5.12 6.19 -21.07
N GLN A 61 4.23 5.21 -20.88
CA GLN A 61 2.77 5.41 -20.89
C GLN A 61 2.19 5.89 -19.55
N GLY A 62 3.02 6.13 -18.52
CA GLY A 62 2.65 6.97 -17.36
C GLY A 62 1.73 6.34 -16.31
N GLU A 63 1.57 5.01 -16.31
CA GLU A 63 0.77 4.31 -15.29
C GLU A 63 1.59 3.37 -14.41
N HIS A 64 2.86 3.11 -14.75
CA HIS A 64 3.75 2.23 -14.00
C HIS A 64 4.92 3.01 -13.37
N TYR A 65 5.14 2.80 -12.08
CA TYR A 65 6.15 3.50 -11.30
C TYR A 65 6.99 2.53 -10.47
N PHE A 66 8.31 2.73 -10.46
CA PHE A 66 9.19 2.12 -9.48
C PHE A 66 9.21 2.96 -8.20
N VAL A 67 9.03 2.30 -7.05
CA VAL A 67 9.16 2.93 -5.74
C VAL A 67 10.65 3.00 -5.39
N VAL A 68 11.19 4.22 -5.36
CA VAL A 68 12.60 4.51 -5.02
C VAL A 68 12.75 4.71 -3.51
N ASP A 69 11.78 5.38 -2.88
CA ASP A 69 11.71 5.59 -1.43
C ASP A 69 10.25 5.59 -0.95
N GLY A 70 10.04 5.28 0.33
CA GLY A 70 8.72 5.13 0.94
C GLY A 70 8.13 3.72 0.87
N GLN A 71 8.92 2.73 0.43
CA GLN A 71 8.48 1.34 0.23
C GLN A 71 7.83 0.68 1.45
N GLN A 72 8.38 0.89 2.65
CA GLN A 72 7.89 0.25 3.89
C GLN A 72 6.52 0.80 4.27
N ARG A 73 6.35 2.11 4.09
CA ARG A 73 5.09 2.81 4.35
C ARG A 73 4.02 2.37 3.36
N LEU A 74 4.33 2.35 2.07
CA LEU A 74 3.39 1.89 1.04
C LEU A 74 3.00 0.43 1.23
N ALA A 75 3.95 -0.44 1.57
CA ALA A 75 3.68 -1.84 1.88
C ALA A 75 2.71 -1.96 3.06
N THR A 76 2.98 -1.27 4.17
CA THR A 76 2.14 -1.31 5.39
C THR A 76 0.74 -0.74 5.14
N ILE A 77 0.63 0.41 4.46
CA ILE A 77 -0.67 1.00 4.08
C ILE A 77 -1.46 0.03 3.20
N SER A 78 -0.81 -0.66 2.26
CA SER A 78 -1.48 -1.63 1.39
C SER A 78 -2.04 -2.82 2.16
N LEU A 79 -1.31 -3.29 3.18
CA LEU A 79 -1.79 -4.34 4.09
C LEU A 79 -3.01 -3.87 4.90
N ILE A 80 -2.96 -2.66 5.45
CA ILE A 80 -4.07 -2.07 6.21
C ILE A 80 -5.32 -1.95 5.33
N ILE A 81 -5.18 -1.42 4.11
CA ILE A 81 -6.28 -1.29 3.16
C ILE A 81 -6.86 -2.65 2.77
N SER A 82 -6.00 -3.65 2.53
CA SER A 82 -6.44 -5.01 2.20
C SER A 82 -7.28 -5.59 3.34
N GLU A 83 -6.82 -5.48 4.58
CA GLU A 83 -7.54 -6.01 5.75
C GLU A 83 -8.85 -5.25 6.02
N ILE A 84 -8.86 -3.93 5.90
CA ILE A 84 -10.10 -3.13 6.00
C ILE A 84 -11.09 -3.60 4.93
N THR A 85 -10.64 -3.72 3.67
CA THR A 85 -11.49 -4.12 2.55
C THR A 85 -12.12 -5.50 2.77
N ARG A 86 -11.38 -6.45 3.36
CA ARG A 86 -11.90 -7.79 3.70
C ARG A 86 -12.99 -7.78 4.77
N ARG A 87 -12.98 -6.79 5.66
CA ARG A 87 -13.97 -6.65 6.74
C ARG A 87 -15.22 -5.89 6.32
N LEU A 88 -15.22 -5.28 5.14
CA LEU A 88 -16.39 -4.59 4.60
C LEU A 88 -17.46 -5.58 4.12
N PRO A 89 -18.73 -5.15 4.08
CA PRO A 89 -19.78 -5.89 3.36
C PRO A 89 -19.34 -6.18 1.92
N LYS A 90 -19.76 -7.33 1.38
CA LYS A 90 -19.29 -7.81 0.05
C LYS A 90 -19.39 -6.74 -1.06
N ALA A 91 -20.51 -6.01 -1.12
CA ALA A 91 -20.69 -4.95 -2.12
C ALA A 91 -19.64 -3.84 -2.01
N ASP A 92 -19.32 -3.42 -0.79
CA ASP A 92 -18.32 -2.40 -0.51
C ASP A 92 -16.90 -2.94 -0.74
N ALA A 93 -16.64 -4.19 -0.35
CA ALA A 93 -15.37 -4.86 -0.64
C ALA A 93 -15.11 -4.96 -2.16
N ASP A 94 -16.12 -5.36 -2.93
CA ASP A 94 -16.06 -5.46 -4.40
C ASP A 94 -15.90 -4.10 -5.08
N TYR A 95 -16.40 -3.02 -4.47
CA TYR A 95 -16.20 -1.65 -4.94
C TYR A 95 -14.78 -1.16 -4.63
N ASN A 96 -14.35 -1.28 -3.36
CA ASN A 96 -13.08 -0.73 -2.87
C ASN A 96 -11.86 -1.50 -3.40
N SER A 97 -11.96 -2.81 -3.58
CA SER A 97 -10.88 -3.65 -4.12
C SER A 97 -10.39 -3.17 -5.48
N ARG A 98 -11.27 -2.61 -6.34
CA ARG A 98 -10.93 -2.13 -7.69
C ARG A 98 -9.88 -1.02 -7.72
N PHE A 99 -9.74 -0.27 -6.61
CA PHE A 99 -8.78 0.82 -6.51
C PHE A 99 -7.36 0.35 -6.19
N TYR A 100 -7.21 -0.86 -5.65
CA TYR A 100 -5.91 -1.38 -5.18
C TYR A 100 -5.55 -2.75 -5.78
N ILE A 101 -6.51 -3.41 -6.43
CA ILE A 101 -6.38 -4.68 -7.16
C ILE A 101 -6.89 -4.48 -8.59
N ARG A 102 -6.14 -4.96 -9.58
CA ARG A 102 -6.56 -5.06 -10.99
C ARG A 102 -6.23 -6.46 -11.52
N GLU A 103 -7.18 -7.10 -12.20
CA GLU A 103 -7.00 -8.42 -12.82
C GLU A 103 -6.51 -9.49 -11.81
N ALA A 104 -7.04 -9.44 -10.58
CA ALA A 104 -6.63 -10.28 -9.45
C ALA A 104 -5.20 -10.05 -8.94
N GLU A 105 -4.51 -9.01 -9.42
CA GLU A 105 -3.19 -8.60 -8.93
C GLU A 105 -3.24 -7.28 -8.17
N TYR A 106 -2.45 -7.17 -7.11
CA TYR A 106 -2.29 -5.92 -6.38
C TYR A 106 -1.54 -4.88 -7.22
N ARG A 107 -1.98 -3.62 -7.12
CA ARG A 107 -1.34 -2.48 -7.78
C ARG A 107 0.03 -2.15 -7.20
N LEU A 108 0.30 -2.57 -5.96
CA LEU A 108 1.64 -2.57 -5.38
C LEU A 108 2.22 -3.98 -5.47
N LYS A 109 3.32 -4.14 -6.21
CA LYS A 109 4.07 -5.40 -6.30
C LYS A 109 5.43 -5.24 -5.61
N LEU A 110 5.73 -6.17 -4.71
CA LEU A 110 7.09 -6.32 -4.18
C LEU A 110 7.84 -7.28 -5.09
N LEU A 111 9.06 -6.92 -5.50
CA LEU A 111 9.95 -7.85 -6.16
C LEU A 111 11.08 -8.29 -5.23
N GLY A 112 11.51 -9.54 -5.39
CA GLY A 112 12.63 -10.10 -4.63
C GLY A 112 12.15 -11.06 -3.54
N ARG A 113 12.94 -11.19 -2.47
CA ARG A 113 12.79 -12.26 -1.46
C ARG A 113 11.46 -12.21 -0.71
N ASP A 114 10.92 -11.02 -0.48
CA ASP A 114 9.69 -10.83 0.32
C ASP A 114 8.42 -10.85 -0.52
N LYS A 115 8.53 -11.00 -1.84
CA LYS A 115 7.40 -11.03 -2.77
C LYS A 115 6.37 -12.07 -2.34
N GLU A 116 6.79 -13.33 -2.22
CA GLU A 116 5.89 -14.44 -1.90
C GLU A 116 5.25 -14.24 -0.53
N TYR A 117 6.01 -13.80 0.48
CA TYR A 117 5.47 -13.55 1.82
C TYR A 117 4.39 -12.46 1.80
N PHE A 118 4.67 -11.34 1.12
CA PHE A 118 3.74 -10.22 1.02
C PHE A 118 2.49 -10.57 0.22
N GLU A 119 2.66 -11.21 -0.95
CA GLU A 119 1.54 -11.71 -1.76
C GLU A 119 0.73 -12.75 -1.00
N ASN A 120 1.36 -13.64 -0.24
CA ASN A 120 0.66 -14.61 0.59
C ASN A 120 -0.18 -13.92 1.67
N ILE A 121 0.32 -12.89 2.37
CA ILE A 121 -0.51 -12.16 3.34
C ILE A 121 -1.71 -11.48 2.66
N LEU A 122 -1.46 -10.90 1.49
CA LEU A 122 -2.47 -10.20 0.72
C LEU A 122 -3.51 -11.13 0.07
N VAL A 123 -3.16 -12.37 -0.24
CA VAL A 123 -4.08 -13.33 -0.89
C VAL A 123 -4.68 -14.31 0.11
N SER A 124 -4.02 -14.57 1.24
CA SER A 124 -4.47 -15.60 2.20
C SER A 124 -5.73 -15.16 2.96
N PRO A 125 -6.76 -16.02 3.02
CA PRO A 125 -8.01 -15.74 3.73
C PRO A 125 -7.90 -15.83 5.26
N GLN A 126 -6.75 -16.22 5.81
CA GLN A 126 -6.52 -16.29 7.25
C GLN A 126 -5.14 -15.71 7.59
N PHE A 127 -5.11 -14.49 8.11
CA PHE A 127 -3.94 -13.95 8.80
C PHE A 127 -3.89 -14.61 10.18
N ASN A 128 -3.00 -15.58 10.37
CA ASN A 128 -2.76 -16.18 11.68
C ASN A 128 -1.48 -15.54 12.25
N PRO A 129 -1.59 -14.64 13.26
CA PRO A 129 -0.47 -13.83 13.76
C PRO A 129 0.61 -14.63 14.51
#